data_AF-A0A842MS98-F1
#
_entry.id   AF-A0A842MS98-F1
#
_cell.length_a   1.000
_cell.length_b   1.000
_cell.length_c   1.000
_cell.angle_alpha   90.00
_cell.angle_beta   90.00
_cell.angle_gamma   90.00
#
_symmetry.space_group_name_H-M   'P 1'
#
loop_
_entity.id
_entity.type
_entity.pdbx_description
1 polymer ?
#
loop_
_entity_poly.entity_id
_entity_poly.type
_entity_poly.pdbx_seq_one_letter_code
_entity_poly.pdbx_strand_id
1 'polypeptide(L)'
;MLITTSRRPCHLARILCRELALVLPGGEYLPRGVKTIEKTTLLAKQRGHGRVMFVSSFSGRPGEIRFIEVGETWRWLDASIRLAGVTINRRKSRIGDSSGMKIYAADPSSYEFARWLGRILEIECVERPPESGPVILITSDGGLEIKFRVMPSTEDLGPVLTVASYGPLFKKLR
;
A
#
# COMPACT_ATOMS: atom_id res chain seq x y z
N MET A 1 -4.59 9.12 -1.76
CA MET A 1 -3.14 8.86 -1.95
C MET A 1 -2.87 8.65 -3.43
N LEU A 2 -1.81 9.27 -3.97
CA LEU A 2 -1.38 9.02 -5.35
C LEU A 2 -0.51 7.75 -5.41
N ILE A 3 -0.77 6.85 -6.36
CA ILE A 3 -0.07 5.58 -6.50
C ILE A 3 0.60 5.54 -7.87
N THR A 4 1.88 5.20 -7.91
CA THR A 4 2.63 5.11 -9.15
C THR A 4 3.70 4.02 -9.07
N THR A 5 4.41 3.81 -10.17
CA THR A 5 5.49 2.85 -10.26
C THR A 5 6.85 3.56 -10.31
N SER A 6 7.94 2.79 -10.20
CA SER A 6 9.25 3.23 -10.70
C SER A 6 9.24 3.42 -12.24
N ARG A 7 10.31 3.98 -12.80
CA ARG A 7 10.50 4.06 -14.26
C ARG A 7 10.69 2.65 -14.83
N ARG A 8 10.16 2.42 -16.04
CA ARG A 8 10.19 1.12 -16.76
C ARG A 8 9.64 -0.05 -15.90
N PRO A 9 8.39 0.07 -15.39
CA PRO A 9 7.81 -0.97 -14.55
C PRO A 9 7.49 -2.24 -15.34
N CYS A 10 7.49 -3.39 -14.65
CA CYS A 10 6.95 -4.62 -15.24
C CYS A 10 5.41 -4.53 -15.37
N HIS A 11 4.84 -5.43 -16.18
CA HIS A 11 3.39 -5.47 -16.39
C HIS A 11 2.61 -5.67 -15.07
N LEU A 12 3.07 -6.59 -14.23
CA LEU A 12 2.42 -6.90 -12.94
C LEU A 12 2.45 -5.72 -11.96
N ALA A 13 3.52 -4.92 -11.93
CA ALA A 13 3.56 -3.70 -11.10
C ALA A 13 2.53 -2.66 -11.52
N ARG A 14 2.29 -2.50 -12.83
CA ARG A 14 1.24 -1.60 -13.33
C ARG A 14 -0.16 -2.07 -12.92
N ILE A 15 -0.41 -3.38 -12.98
CA ILE A 15 -1.68 -3.96 -12.52
C ILE A 15 -1.84 -3.76 -11.03
N LEU A 16 -0.82 -4.10 -10.24
CA LEU A 16 -0.84 -3.93 -8.79
C LEU A 16 -1.19 -2.48 -8.40
N CYS A 17 -0.55 -1.48 -9.01
CA CYS A 17 -0.87 -0.08 -8.71
C CYS A 17 -2.32 0.31 -9.06
N ARG A 18 -2.89 -0.26 -10.13
CA ARG A 18 -4.30 -0.03 -10.48
C ARG A 18 -5.24 -0.67 -9.47
N GLU A 19 -4.97 -1.90 -9.06
CA GLU A 19 -5.76 -2.61 -8.06
C GLU A 19 -5.68 -1.90 -6.70
N LEU A 20 -4.48 -1.48 -6.27
CA LEU A 20 -4.30 -0.70 -5.04
C LEU A 20 -5.08 0.63 -5.06
N ALA A 21 -5.16 1.29 -6.22
CA ALA A 21 -5.93 2.52 -6.36
C ALA A 21 -7.44 2.30 -6.20
N LEU A 22 -7.94 1.08 -6.41
CA LEU A 22 -9.35 0.74 -6.27
C LEU A 22 -9.75 0.31 -4.86
N VAL A 23 -8.78 -0.05 -4.01
CA VAL A 23 -9.04 -0.50 -2.63
C VAL A 23 -8.60 0.52 -1.58
N LEU A 24 -7.56 1.34 -1.85
CA LEU A 24 -7.05 2.29 -0.87
C LEU A 24 -7.88 3.60 -0.81
N PRO A 25 -7.99 4.24 0.38
CA PRO A 25 -8.73 5.48 0.54
C PRO A 25 -8.17 6.61 -0.33
N GLY A 26 -9.04 7.19 -1.15
CA GLY A 26 -8.67 8.22 -2.12
C GLY A 26 -7.55 7.78 -3.06
N GLY A 27 -7.44 6.48 -3.35
CA GLY A 27 -6.42 5.91 -4.22
C GLY A 27 -6.55 6.42 -5.65
N GLU A 28 -5.44 6.88 -6.24
CA GLU A 28 -5.41 7.31 -7.63
C GLU A 28 -4.16 6.80 -8.33
N TYR A 29 -4.32 6.05 -9.42
CA TYR A 29 -3.19 5.57 -10.21
C TYR A 29 -2.70 6.62 -11.20
N LEU A 30 -1.43 7.03 -11.08
CA LEU A 30 -0.73 7.87 -12.05
C LEU A 30 0.35 7.06 -12.79
N PRO A 31 0.27 6.93 -14.13
CA PRO A 31 1.37 6.36 -14.91
C PRO A 31 2.68 7.17 -14.75
N ARG A 32 3.76 6.48 -14.36
CA ARG A 32 5.07 7.10 -14.12
C ARG A 32 5.66 7.77 -15.38
N GLY A 33 5.82 7.00 -16.46
CA GLY A 33 6.49 7.46 -17.68
C GLY A 33 7.91 7.98 -17.40
N VAL A 34 8.27 9.12 -17.98
CA VAL A 34 9.58 9.78 -17.80
C VAL A 34 9.62 10.79 -16.65
N LYS A 35 8.50 11.02 -15.96
CA LYS A 35 8.37 12.04 -14.90
C LYS A 35 9.45 11.87 -13.83
N THR A 36 9.98 12.99 -13.35
CA THR A 36 10.89 13.03 -12.21
C THR A 36 10.09 12.83 -10.91
N ILE A 37 10.80 12.73 -9.78
CA ILE A 37 10.15 12.70 -8.48
C ILE A 37 9.42 14.02 -8.23
N GLU A 38 10.07 15.15 -8.48
CA GLU A 38 9.54 16.51 -8.33
C GLU A 38 8.26 16.70 -9.14
N LYS A 39 8.25 16.27 -10.42
CA LYS A 39 7.04 16.39 -11.24
C LYS A 39 5.91 15.50 -10.70
N THR A 40 6.24 14.34 -10.14
CA THR A 40 5.24 13.40 -9.60
C THR A 40 4.64 13.93 -8.30
N THR A 41 5.46 14.47 -7.40
CA THR A 41 5.00 15.05 -6.13
C THR A 41 4.24 16.34 -6.34
N LEU A 42 4.63 17.17 -7.32
CA LEU A 42 3.86 18.34 -7.74
C LEU A 42 2.44 17.95 -8.23
N LEU A 43 2.34 16.91 -9.06
CA LEU A 43 1.03 16.41 -9.52
C LEU A 43 0.20 15.84 -8.36
N ALA A 44 0.83 15.15 -7.40
CA ALA A 44 0.16 14.68 -6.20
C ALA A 44 -0.44 15.85 -5.41
N LYS A 45 0.35 16.90 -5.17
CA LYS A 45 -0.08 18.12 -4.47
C LYS A 45 -1.24 18.82 -5.20
N GLN A 46 -1.12 19.00 -6.52
CA GLN A 46 -2.16 19.61 -7.36
C GLN A 46 -3.48 18.83 -7.35
N ARG A 47 -3.42 17.52 -7.09
CA ARG A 47 -4.58 16.63 -6.99
C ARG A 47 -5.06 16.40 -5.55
N GLY A 48 -4.52 17.15 -4.58
CA GLY A 48 -4.93 17.07 -3.18
C GLY A 48 -4.42 15.84 -2.43
N HIS A 49 -3.40 15.13 -2.94
CA HIS A 49 -2.80 13.99 -2.25
C HIS A 49 -1.62 14.40 -1.38
N GLY A 50 -1.72 14.13 -0.07
CA GLY A 50 -0.60 14.32 0.88
C GLY A 50 0.48 13.23 0.82
N ARG A 51 0.26 12.15 0.05
CA ARG A 51 1.22 11.03 -0.08
C ARG A 51 1.28 10.46 -1.48
N VAL A 52 2.48 9.96 -1.83
CA VAL A 52 2.73 9.16 -3.03
C VAL A 52 3.29 7.80 -2.66
N MET A 53 2.65 6.73 -3.13
CA MET A 53 3.16 5.36 -3.08
C MET A 53 3.89 5.04 -4.39
N PHE A 54 5.10 4.51 -4.27
CA PHE A 54 5.93 4.01 -5.38
C PHE A 54 6.08 2.50 -5.31
N VAL A 55 5.70 1.81 -6.38
CA VAL A 55 5.96 0.37 -6.54
C VAL A 55 7.09 0.16 -7.55
N SER A 56 8.20 -0.40 -7.07
CA SER A 56 9.36 -0.75 -7.89
C SER A 56 9.27 -2.19 -8.40
N SER A 57 9.79 -2.41 -9.61
CA SER A 57 9.95 -3.75 -10.18
C SER A 57 11.37 -4.27 -9.98
N PHE A 58 11.51 -5.52 -9.57
CA PHE A 58 12.77 -6.24 -9.47
C PHE A 58 12.62 -7.61 -10.14
N SER A 59 13.52 -7.96 -11.05
CA SER A 59 13.51 -9.25 -11.78
C SER A 59 12.13 -9.62 -12.35
N GLY A 60 11.46 -8.67 -13.02
CA GLY A 60 10.17 -8.90 -13.69
C GLY A 60 8.92 -8.88 -12.80
N ARG A 61 9.05 -8.72 -11.48
CA ARG A 61 7.93 -8.68 -10.51
C ARG A 61 7.94 -7.41 -9.65
N PRO A 62 6.82 -7.01 -9.03
CA PRO A 62 6.83 -6.01 -7.98
C PRO A 62 7.72 -6.49 -6.83
N GLY A 63 8.64 -5.66 -6.38
CA GLY A 63 9.63 -6.06 -5.36
C GLY A 63 9.71 -5.14 -4.16
N GLU A 64 9.35 -3.87 -4.31
CA GLU A 64 9.46 -2.89 -3.23
C GLU A 64 8.36 -1.83 -3.33
N ILE A 65 7.80 -1.44 -2.18
CA ILE A 65 6.92 -0.28 -2.02
C ILE A 65 7.63 0.76 -1.15
N ARG A 66 7.66 2.01 -1.63
CA ARG A 66 8.20 3.17 -0.90
C ARG A 66 7.22 4.33 -0.92
N PHE A 67 7.39 5.25 0.01
CA PHE A 67 6.43 6.33 0.25
C PHE A 67 7.11 7.70 0.25
N ILE A 68 6.41 8.69 -0.29
CA ILE A 68 6.76 10.11 -0.21
C ILE A 68 5.65 10.85 0.51
N GLU A 69 6.03 11.70 1.46
CA GLU A 69 5.16 12.71 2.05
C GLU A 69 5.22 13.99 1.19
N VAL A 70 4.04 14.58 0.93
CA VAL A 70 3.85 15.75 0.09
C VAL A 70 3.24 16.87 0.92
N GLY A 71 4.02 17.93 1.14
CA GLY A 71 3.59 19.15 1.85
C GLY A 71 4.00 20.41 1.09
N GLU A 72 4.58 21.39 1.79
CA GLU A 72 5.24 22.53 1.14
C GLU A 72 6.39 22.08 0.25
N THR A 73 7.24 21.20 0.80
CA THR A 73 8.24 20.41 0.08
C THR A 73 7.83 18.93 0.09
N TRP A 74 8.62 18.07 -0.55
CA TRP A 74 8.41 16.62 -0.52
C TRP A 74 9.63 15.93 0.12
N ARG A 75 9.38 14.82 0.79
CA ARG A 75 10.46 13.96 1.34
C ARG A 75 10.10 12.49 1.23
N TRP A 76 11.12 11.66 1.01
CA TRP A 76 10.96 10.23 1.18
C TRP A 76 10.70 9.91 2.65
N LEU A 77 9.72 9.06 2.92
CA LEU A 77 9.58 8.45 4.22
C LEU A 77 10.67 7.40 4.40
N ASP A 78 11.20 7.31 5.62
CA ASP A 78 12.12 6.24 6.03
C ASP A 78 11.32 4.94 6.26
N ALA A 79 10.72 4.44 5.18
CA ALA A 79 9.82 3.31 5.17
C ALA A 79 9.88 2.58 3.83
N SER A 80 10.12 1.27 3.89
CA SER A 80 10.08 0.36 2.74
C SER A 80 9.34 -0.92 3.10
N ILE A 81 8.60 -1.46 2.14
CA ILE A 81 8.00 -2.79 2.19
C ILE A 81 8.58 -3.59 1.04
N ARG A 82 9.32 -4.66 1.33
CA ARG A 82 9.79 -5.62 0.33
C ARG A 82 8.74 -6.69 0.13
N LEU A 83 8.40 -6.95 -1.13
CA LEU A 83 7.37 -7.92 -1.51
C LEU A 83 8.03 -9.26 -1.85
N ALA A 84 7.56 -10.33 -1.22
CA ALA A 84 7.87 -11.71 -1.61
C ALA A 84 7.00 -12.17 -2.79
N GLY A 85 5.74 -11.72 -2.81
CA GLY A 85 4.71 -12.17 -3.75
C GLY A 85 3.56 -11.18 -3.87
N VAL A 86 2.86 -11.26 -5.00
CA VAL A 86 1.66 -10.48 -5.30
C VAL A 86 0.68 -11.36 -6.04
N THR A 87 -0.52 -11.50 -5.48
CA THR A 87 -1.64 -12.20 -6.11
C THR A 87 -2.69 -11.19 -6.52
N ILE A 88 -3.09 -11.18 -7.79
CA ILE A 88 -4.08 -10.25 -8.32
C ILE A 88 -5.45 -10.93 -8.40
N ASN A 89 -6.45 -10.42 -7.68
CA ASN A 89 -7.83 -10.88 -7.80
C ASN A 89 -8.68 -9.92 -8.66
N ARG A 90 -8.65 -10.13 -9.99
CA ARG A 90 -9.34 -9.24 -10.96
C ARG A 90 -10.87 -9.28 -10.92
N ARG A 91 -11.48 -10.24 -10.20
CA ARG A 91 -12.94 -10.45 -10.26
C ARG A 91 -13.72 -9.49 -9.37
N LYS A 92 -13.10 -8.94 -8.31
CA LYS A 92 -13.74 -8.06 -7.31
C LYS A 92 -12.75 -7.03 -6.80
N SER A 93 -12.49 -6.03 -7.62
CA SER A 93 -11.35 -5.12 -7.44
C SER A 93 -11.69 -3.81 -6.74
N ARG A 94 -12.93 -3.55 -6.35
CA ARG A 94 -13.34 -2.22 -5.87
C ARG A 94 -14.00 -2.26 -4.49
N ILE A 95 -13.43 -1.49 -3.58
CA ILE A 95 -14.12 -1.03 -2.38
C ILE A 95 -14.90 0.22 -2.81
N GLY A 96 -16.23 0.16 -2.74
CA GLY A 96 -17.11 1.24 -3.24
C GLY A 96 -16.89 2.56 -2.51
N ASP A 97 -17.12 2.54 -1.19
CA ASP A 97 -16.70 3.58 -0.28
C ASP A 97 -15.57 3.04 0.60
N SER A 98 -14.38 3.62 0.44
CA SER A 98 -13.20 3.33 1.27
C SER A 98 -13.06 4.31 2.44
N SER A 99 -14.02 5.22 2.62
CA SER A 99 -14.09 6.08 3.79
C SER A 99 -14.20 5.23 5.06
N GLY A 100 -13.53 5.68 6.13
CA GLY A 100 -13.52 4.94 7.39
C GLY A 100 -12.70 3.64 7.39
N MET A 101 -11.91 3.36 6.34
CA MET A 101 -11.02 2.19 6.32
C MET A 101 -10.17 2.10 7.59
N LYS A 102 -10.05 0.88 8.13
CA LYS A 102 -9.21 0.56 9.28
C LYS A 102 -8.15 -0.47 8.92
N ILE A 103 -7.08 -0.57 9.71
CA ILE A 103 -6.15 -1.69 9.69
C ILE A 103 -6.46 -2.59 10.88
N TYR A 104 -6.54 -3.90 10.64
CA TYR A 104 -6.70 -4.90 11.68
C TYR A 104 -5.65 -6.00 11.56
N ALA A 105 -5.00 -6.32 12.67
CA ALA A 105 -4.05 -7.43 12.80
C ALA A 105 -4.82 -8.68 13.25
N ALA A 106 -4.86 -9.73 12.43
CA ALA A 106 -5.60 -10.95 12.72
C ALA A 106 -4.94 -11.80 13.82
N ASP A 107 -3.63 -11.62 14.03
CA ASP A 107 -2.82 -12.37 14.97
C ASP A 107 -1.75 -11.49 15.64
N PRO A 108 -1.25 -11.87 16.84
CA PRO A 108 -0.27 -11.06 17.58
C PRO A 108 1.03 -10.77 16.80
N SER A 109 1.50 -11.73 16.00
CA SER A 109 2.74 -11.62 15.22
C SER A 109 2.64 -10.57 14.10
N SER A 110 1.43 -10.25 13.65
CA SER A 110 1.17 -9.23 12.64
C SER A 110 1.00 -7.80 13.20
N TYR A 111 0.90 -7.65 14.53
CA TYR A 111 0.52 -6.38 15.17
C TYR A 111 1.53 -5.24 14.95
N GLU A 112 2.83 -5.52 15.09
CA GLU A 112 3.87 -4.51 14.89
C GLU A 112 3.83 -3.94 13.47
N PHE A 113 3.69 -4.83 12.47
CA PHE A 113 3.58 -4.43 11.08
C PHE A 113 2.31 -3.62 10.80
N ALA A 114 1.17 -4.05 11.33
CA ALA A 114 -0.11 -3.34 11.18
C ALA A 114 -0.02 -1.90 11.73
N ARG A 115 0.55 -1.73 12.93
CA ARG A 115 0.76 -0.41 13.55
C ARG A 115 1.74 0.44 12.77
N TRP A 116 2.83 -0.16 12.29
CA TRP A 116 3.82 0.53 11.46
C TRP A 116 3.20 1.01 10.14
N LEU A 117 2.45 0.14 9.46
CA LEU A 117 1.76 0.45 8.21
C LEU A 117 0.69 1.53 8.42
N GLY A 118 -0.07 1.46 9.52
CA GLY A 118 -1.09 2.46 9.86
C GLY A 118 -0.53 3.87 9.96
N ARG A 119 0.65 4.04 10.56
CA ARG A 119 1.34 5.36 10.60
C ARG A 119 1.70 5.87 9.20
N ILE A 120 2.20 4.99 8.34
CA ILE A 120 2.63 5.34 6.96
C ILE A 120 1.45 5.61 6.04
N LEU A 121 0.31 4.95 6.28
CA LEU A 121 -0.90 5.14 5.48
C LEU A 121 -1.88 6.15 6.08
N GLU A 122 -1.65 6.64 7.33
CA GLU A 122 -2.61 7.49 8.08
C GLU A 122 -3.96 6.79 8.22
N ILE A 123 -3.90 5.49 8.46
CA ILE A 123 -5.07 4.64 8.67
C ILE A 123 -5.00 4.12 10.09
N GLU A 124 -6.09 4.28 10.82
CA GLU A 124 -6.19 3.81 12.20
C GLU A 124 -6.06 2.29 12.26
N CYS A 125 -5.18 1.81 13.15
CA CYS A 125 -5.06 0.40 13.49
C CYS A 125 -5.94 0.10 14.71
N VAL A 126 -6.91 -0.79 14.54
CA VAL A 126 -7.85 -1.19 15.58
C VAL A 126 -7.44 -2.53 16.21
N GLU A 127 -7.76 -2.72 17.49
CA GLU A 127 -7.42 -3.94 18.23
C GLU A 127 -8.42 -5.08 18.00
N ARG A 128 -9.65 -4.74 17.62
CA ARG A 128 -10.74 -5.69 17.36
C ARG A 128 -11.17 -5.59 15.89
N PRO A 129 -11.61 -6.70 15.28
CA PRO A 129 -12.12 -6.65 13.92
C PRO A 129 -13.34 -5.72 13.88
N PRO A 130 -13.40 -4.76 12.93
CA PRO A 130 -14.59 -3.94 12.74
C PRO A 130 -15.82 -4.79 12.44
N GLU A 131 -16.98 -4.41 12.98
CA GLU A 131 -18.25 -5.11 12.70
C GLU A 131 -18.70 -4.94 11.25
N SER A 132 -18.37 -3.79 10.64
CA SER A 132 -18.70 -3.46 9.26
C SER A 132 -17.66 -2.52 8.64
N GLY A 133 -17.68 -2.43 7.31
CA GLY A 133 -16.89 -1.48 6.54
C GLY A 133 -15.53 -2.01 6.06
N PRO A 134 -14.78 -1.19 5.30
CA PRO A 134 -13.55 -1.61 4.67
C PRO A 134 -12.41 -1.80 5.68
N VAL A 135 -11.63 -2.87 5.50
CA VAL A 135 -10.50 -3.20 6.37
C VAL A 135 -9.30 -3.65 5.55
N ILE A 136 -8.11 -3.17 5.94
CA ILE A 136 -6.84 -3.79 5.59
C ILE A 136 -6.56 -4.84 6.66
N LEU A 137 -6.69 -6.11 6.28
CA LEU A 137 -6.42 -7.24 7.14
C LEU A 137 -4.95 -7.64 7.00
N ILE A 138 -4.24 -7.68 8.12
CA ILE A 138 -2.86 -8.15 8.18
C ILE A 138 -2.86 -9.52 8.86
N THR A 139 -2.24 -10.51 8.21
CA THR A 139 -2.09 -11.88 8.74
C THR A 139 -0.62 -12.27 8.71
N SER A 140 -0.19 -13.20 9.57
CA SER A 140 1.16 -13.77 9.54
C SER A 140 1.21 -15.29 9.33
N ASP A 141 0.05 -15.95 9.22
CA ASP A 141 -0.04 -17.39 8.94
C ASP A 141 0.48 -17.70 7.53
N GLY A 142 1.53 -18.51 7.44
CA GLY A 142 2.23 -18.83 6.18
C GLY A 142 3.09 -17.69 5.61
N GLY A 143 3.21 -16.56 6.33
CA GLY A 143 3.94 -15.37 5.89
C GLY A 143 3.15 -14.09 6.19
N LEU A 144 3.87 -12.95 6.26
CA LEU A 144 3.23 -11.66 6.52
C LEU A 144 2.47 -11.19 5.27
N GLU A 145 1.16 -11.02 5.36
CA GLU A 145 0.31 -10.67 4.23
C GLU A 145 -0.53 -9.42 4.48
N ILE A 146 -0.80 -8.67 3.40
CA ILE A 146 -1.75 -7.56 3.35
C ILE A 146 -2.92 -7.98 2.46
N LYS A 147 -4.13 -7.97 3.03
CA LYS A 147 -5.39 -8.28 2.36
C LYS A 147 -6.36 -7.11 2.53
N PHE A 148 -7.30 -6.96 1.61
CA PHE A 148 -8.35 -5.94 1.69
C PHE A 148 -9.70 -6.62 1.71
N ARG A 149 -10.59 -6.19 2.60
CA ARG A 149 -11.95 -6.76 2.75
C ARG A 149 -12.97 -5.67 3.05
N VAL A 150 -14.25 -6.04 2.95
CA VAL A 150 -15.36 -5.28 3.54
C VAL A 150 -16.05 -6.19 4.55
N MET A 151 -15.99 -5.82 5.83
CA MET A 151 -16.61 -6.58 6.91
C MET A 151 -18.14 -6.56 6.79
N PRO A 152 -18.83 -7.68 7.11
CA PRO A 152 -18.30 -8.92 7.69
C PRO A 152 -17.86 -9.98 6.66
N SER A 153 -17.71 -9.65 5.38
CA SER A 153 -17.32 -10.62 4.35
C SER A 153 -15.92 -11.20 4.62
N THR A 154 -15.77 -12.49 4.37
CA THR A 154 -14.48 -13.20 4.43
C THR A 154 -13.71 -13.13 3.12
N GLU A 155 -14.31 -12.55 2.08
CA GLU A 155 -13.72 -12.47 0.75
C GLU A 155 -12.70 -11.35 0.62
N ASP A 156 -11.52 -11.69 0.08
CA ASP A 156 -10.48 -10.73 -0.25
C ASP A 156 -10.80 -9.97 -1.55
N LEU A 157 -10.68 -8.65 -1.49
CA LEU A 157 -10.87 -7.71 -2.58
C LEU A 157 -9.52 -7.19 -3.07
N GLY A 158 -9.39 -7.00 -4.40
CA GLY A 158 -8.17 -6.47 -5.00
C GLY A 158 -6.93 -7.36 -4.80
N PRO A 159 -5.73 -6.80 -4.58
CA PRO A 159 -4.51 -7.58 -4.55
C PRO A 159 -4.21 -8.09 -3.13
N VAL A 160 -3.66 -9.31 -3.04
CA VAL A 160 -3.03 -9.83 -1.82
C VAL A 160 -1.53 -9.68 -1.94
N LEU A 161 -0.90 -9.05 -0.94
CA LEU A 161 0.54 -8.77 -0.94
C LEU A 161 1.24 -9.62 0.12
N THR A 162 2.23 -10.41 -0.28
CA THR A 162 3.09 -11.13 0.66
C THR A 162 4.34 -10.29 0.91
N VAL A 163 4.60 -9.98 2.18
CA VAL A 163 5.67 -9.10 2.65
C VAL A 163 6.87 -9.95 3.10
N ALA A 164 8.01 -9.72 2.47
CA ALA A 164 9.28 -10.35 2.83
C ALA A 164 9.94 -9.66 4.03
N SER A 165 9.88 -8.33 4.06
CA SER A 165 10.41 -7.49 5.16
C SER A 165 9.84 -6.09 5.06
N TYR A 166 9.86 -5.37 6.16
CA TYR A 166 9.45 -3.97 6.24
C TYR A 166 10.33 -3.21 7.24
N GLY A 167 10.26 -1.88 7.20
CA GLY A 167 10.94 -1.02 8.17
C GLY A 167 11.68 0.14 7.53
N PRO A 168 12.64 0.75 8.25
CA PRO A 168 13.44 1.86 7.74
C PRO A 168 14.34 1.41 6.59
N LEU A 169 14.66 2.35 5.70
CA LEU A 169 15.54 2.15 4.55
C LEU A 169 16.98 1.90 4.99
N PHE A 170 17.40 2.59 6.05
CA PHE A 170 18.70 2.46 6.65
C PHE A 170 18.56 1.76 7.99
N LYS A 171 19.09 0.54 8.12
CA LYS A 171 19.41 0.02 9.44
C LYS A 171 20.47 0.95 10.01
N LYS A 172 20.16 1.68 11.10
CA LYS A 172 21.22 2.33 11.90
C LYS A 172 22.19 1.22 12.29
N LEU A 173 23.39 1.22 11.70
CA LEU A 173 24.51 0.45 12.21
C LEU A 173 24.71 0.97 13.64
N ARG A 174 24.36 0.14 14.62
CA ARG A 174 24.75 0.35 16.01
C ARG A 174 26.15 -0.18 16.19
#